data_AF-A0A966ZA36-F1
#
_entry.id   AF-A0A966ZA36-F1
#
_cell.length_a   1.000
_cell.length_b   1.000
_cell.length_c   1.000
_cell.angle_alpha   90.00
_cell.angle_beta   90.00
_cell.angle_gamma   90.00
#
_symmetry.space_group_name_H-M   'P 1'
#
loop_
_entity.id
_entity.type
_entity.pdbx_description
1 polymer ?
#
loop_
_entity_poly.entity_id
_entity_poly.type
_entity_poly.pdbx_seq_one_letter_code
_entity_poly.pdbx_strand_id
1 'polypeptide(L)'
;IVSHDVGAYVAQNFARYSPARVAGLFFFNCPYPGIGTRWGEGPYLPEAFYQYFQQWPLAEELVGYNRDTCRIYFRHFLRRWSCDPHAFDNDLEMWVDNFMKPGNLKGGFEWYRGLSSRMGR
;
A
#
# COMPACT_ATOMS: atom_id res chain seq x y z
N ILE A 1 0.44 19.10 -5.02
CA ILE A 1 0.75 17.65 -5.04
C ILE A 1 -0.54 16.91 -4.77
N VAL A 2 -0.90 15.98 -5.67
CA VAL A 2 -2.03 15.07 -5.51
C VAL A 2 -1.47 13.70 -5.17
N SER A 3 -1.96 13.04 -4.12
CA SER A 3 -1.45 11.74 -3.69
C SER A 3 -2.53 10.83 -3.11
N HIS A 4 -2.32 9.53 -3.22
CA HIS A 4 -3.20 8.49 -2.70
C HIS A 4 -2.45 7.57 -1.74
N ASP A 5 -3.16 7.04 -0.74
CA ASP A 5 -2.67 5.98 0.15
C ASP A 5 -1.29 6.30 0.78
N VAL A 6 -0.32 5.39 0.75
CA VAL A 6 1.01 5.55 1.33
C VAL A 6 1.81 6.71 0.72
N GLY A 7 1.50 7.09 -0.52
CA GLY A 7 2.13 8.25 -1.16
C GLY A 7 1.86 9.56 -0.40
N ALA A 8 0.74 9.64 0.33
CA ALA A 8 0.43 10.83 1.11
C ALA A 8 1.44 11.06 2.25
N TYR A 9 2.02 10.00 2.84
CA TYR A 9 3.12 10.16 3.80
C TYR A 9 4.34 10.83 3.16
N VAL A 10 4.66 10.46 1.92
CA VAL A 10 5.77 11.05 1.16
C VAL A 10 5.48 12.51 0.85
N ALA A 11 4.28 12.80 0.33
CA ALA A 11 3.86 14.15 -0.03
C ALA A 11 3.83 15.11 1.18
N GLN A 12 3.33 14.65 2.32
CA GLN A 12 3.31 15.42 3.57
C GLN A 12 4.73 15.76 4.04
N ASN A 13 5.64 14.77 4.06
CA ASN A 13 7.03 15.02 4.45
C ASN A 13 7.72 15.98 3.48
N PHE A 14 7.56 15.79 2.17
CA PHE A 14 8.13 16.69 1.18
C PHE A 14 7.64 18.13 1.34
N ALA A 15 6.33 18.33 1.54
CA ALA A 15 5.76 19.66 1.73
C ALA A 15 6.26 20.35 3.01
N ARG A 16 6.55 19.59 4.08
CA ARG A 16 7.16 20.12 5.30
C ARG A 16 8.61 20.57 5.09
N TYR A 17 9.40 19.84 4.31
CA TYR A 17 10.81 20.17 4.03
C TYR A 17 10.98 21.23 2.93
N SER A 18 10.01 21.38 2.04
CA SER A 18 10.12 22.28 0.88
C SER A 18 8.79 22.98 0.57
N PRO A 19 8.21 23.73 1.52
CA PRO A 19 6.88 24.32 1.38
C PRO A 19 6.78 25.28 0.19
N ALA A 20 7.85 26.04 -0.10
CA ALA A 20 7.89 26.97 -1.24
C ALA A 20 7.77 26.26 -2.62
N ARG A 21 7.95 24.94 -2.68
CA ARG A 21 7.81 24.14 -3.91
C ARG A 21 6.41 23.53 -4.07
N VAL A 22 5.49 23.81 -3.16
CA VAL A 22 4.17 23.19 -3.10
C VAL A 22 3.09 24.26 -3.10
N ALA A 23 2.38 24.39 -4.21
CA ALA A 23 1.25 25.33 -4.33
C ALA A 23 -0.02 24.85 -3.58
N GLY A 24 -0.11 23.56 -3.26
CA GLY A 24 -1.25 22.96 -2.57
C GLY A 24 -1.12 21.45 -2.42
N LEU A 25 -1.95 20.86 -1.56
CA LEU A 25 -1.98 19.43 -1.26
C LEU A 25 -3.41 18.89 -1.42
N PHE A 26 -3.53 17.72 -2.03
CA PHE A 26 -4.78 16.99 -2.14
C PHE A 26 -4.51 15.50 -1.91
N PHE A 27 -5.18 14.88 -0.94
CA PHE A 27 -4.98 13.48 -0.59
C PHE A 27 -6.27 12.66 -0.65
N PHE A 28 -6.15 11.40 -1.08
CA PHE A 28 -7.27 10.45 -1.15
C PHE A 28 -6.94 9.18 -0.35
N ASN A 29 -7.89 8.71 0.44
CA ASN A 29 -7.85 7.43 1.18
C ASN A 29 -6.51 7.19 1.90
N CYS A 30 -5.94 8.23 2.49
CA CYS A 30 -4.65 8.15 3.14
C CYS A 30 -4.78 8.11 4.66
N PRO A 31 -3.85 7.43 5.35
CA PRO A 31 -3.70 7.60 6.79
C PRO A 31 -3.34 9.05 7.14
N TYR A 32 -4.01 9.60 8.15
CA TYR A 32 -3.74 10.92 8.70
C TYR A 32 -3.90 10.90 10.23
N PRO A 33 -3.18 11.77 10.99
CA PRO A 33 -3.18 11.72 12.45
C PRO A 33 -4.57 11.77 13.10
N GLY A 34 -5.53 12.44 12.46
CA GLY A 34 -6.89 12.56 12.97
C GLY A 34 -7.70 11.27 12.97
N ILE A 35 -7.25 10.19 12.32
CA ILE A 35 -7.86 8.86 12.50
C ILE A 35 -7.71 8.37 13.94
N GLY A 36 -6.55 8.60 14.56
CA GLY A 36 -6.27 8.21 15.95
C GLY A 36 -6.44 6.71 16.19
N THR A 37 -7.05 6.36 17.32
CA THR A 37 -7.25 4.97 17.76
C THR A 37 -8.16 4.16 16.84
N ARG A 38 -8.97 4.82 15.99
CA ARG A 38 -9.90 4.16 15.06
C ARG A 38 -9.21 3.22 14.07
N TRP A 39 -7.93 3.46 13.78
CA TRP A 39 -7.13 2.58 12.93
C TRP A 39 -6.93 1.17 13.53
N GLY A 40 -7.01 1.05 14.87
CA GLY A 40 -6.85 -0.21 15.60
C GLY A 40 -8.17 -0.83 16.08
N GLU A 41 -9.31 -0.30 15.63
CA GLU A 41 -10.62 -0.82 16.03
C GLU A 41 -10.98 -2.09 15.25
N GLY A 42 -11.75 -2.96 15.91
CA GLY A 42 -12.04 -4.34 15.47
C GLY A 42 -12.40 -4.52 13.99
N PRO A 43 -13.26 -3.68 13.37
CA PRO A 43 -13.64 -3.82 11.98
C PRO A 43 -12.53 -3.56 10.96
N TYR A 44 -11.38 -3.01 11.36
CA TYR A 44 -10.25 -2.70 10.48
C TYR A 44 -9.05 -3.65 10.69
N LEU A 45 -9.06 -4.45 11.76
CA LEU A 45 -7.98 -5.38 12.08
C LEU A 45 -7.82 -6.50 11.04
N PRO A 46 -8.90 -7.11 10.51
CA PRO A 46 -8.76 -8.08 9.42
C PRO A 46 -8.12 -7.45 8.19
N GLU A 47 -8.47 -6.19 7.88
CA GLU A 47 -7.93 -5.43 6.76
C GLU A 47 -6.46 -5.08 6.95
N ALA A 48 -5.95 -4.98 8.18
CA ALA A 48 -4.57 -4.63 8.46
C ALA A 48 -3.57 -5.80 8.29
N PHE A 49 -4.04 -7.04 8.09
CA PHE A 49 -3.18 -8.24 8.06
C PHE A 49 -1.99 -8.11 7.10
N TYR A 50 -2.19 -7.47 5.95
CA TYR A 50 -1.17 -7.36 4.90
C TYR A 50 0.03 -6.55 5.37
N GLN A 51 -0.18 -5.56 6.25
CA GLN A 51 0.89 -4.72 6.79
C GLN A 51 1.84 -5.53 7.67
N TYR A 52 1.35 -6.59 8.30
CA TYR A 52 2.17 -7.53 9.08
C TYR A 52 2.76 -8.62 8.19
N PHE A 53 1.95 -9.20 7.30
CA PHE A 53 2.36 -10.26 6.38
C PHE A 53 3.53 -9.81 5.48
N GLN A 54 3.44 -8.63 4.86
CA GLN A 54 4.45 -8.12 3.93
C GLN A 54 5.81 -7.85 4.61
N GLN A 55 5.87 -7.79 5.94
CA GLN A 55 7.14 -7.66 6.64
C GLN A 55 8.00 -8.92 6.54
N TRP A 56 7.39 -10.10 6.36
CA TRP A 56 8.12 -11.36 6.35
C TRP A 56 8.68 -11.66 4.95
N PRO A 57 9.92 -12.20 4.83
CA PRO A 57 10.46 -12.64 3.54
C PRO A 57 9.56 -13.65 2.82
N LEU A 58 8.83 -14.47 3.60
CA LEU A 58 7.82 -15.41 3.12
C LEU A 58 6.78 -14.74 2.20
N ALA A 59 6.42 -13.47 2.44
CA ALA A 59 5.44 -12.79 1.60
C ALA A 59 5.93 -12.61 0.16
N GLU A 60 7.21 -12.26 -0.03
CA GLU A 60 7.80 -12.13 -1.37
C GLU A 60 7.84 -13.49 -2.07
N GLU A 61 8.22 -14.54 -1.34
CA GLU A 61 8.28 -15.90 -1.87
C GLU A 61 6.89 -16.40 -2.27
N LEU A 62 5.88 -16.26 -1.40
CA LEU A 62 4.53 -16.74 -1.67
C LEU A 62 3.84 -15.94 -2.76
N VAL A 63 3.88 -14.61 -2.69
CA VAL A 63 3.20 -13.76 -3.68
C VAL A 63 3.92 -13.82 -5.03
N GLY A 64 5.25 -13.82 -5.00
CA GLY A 64 6.10 -13.84 -6.19
C GLY A 64 6.40 -15.21 -6.78
N TYR A 65 5.89 -16.31 -6.19
CA TYR A 65 6.17 -17.68 -6.63
C TYR A 65 5.91 -17.87 -8.13
N ASN A 66 4.75 -17.40 -8.60
CA ASN A 66 4.45 -17.32 -10.03
C ASN A 66 3.42 -16.21 -10.32
N ARG A 67 3.05 -16.07 -11.59
CA ARG A 67 2.05 -15.08 -12.02
C ARG A 67 0.68 -15.29 -11.37
N ASP A 68 0.29 -16.54 -11.12
CA ASP A 68 -1.03 -16.86 -10.56
C ASP A 68 -1.12 -16.47 -9.09
N THR A 69 -0.08 -16.71 -8.29
CA THR A 69 -0.02 -16.26 -6.88
C THR A 69 -0.03 -14.74 -6.79
N CYS A 70 0.72 -14.06 -7.67
CA CYS A 70 0.74 -12.61 -7.75
C CYS A 70 -0.65 -12.06 -8.11
N ARG A 71 -1.30 -12.67 -9.12
CA ARG A 71 -2.67 -12.33 -9.53
C ARG A 71 -3.68 -12.52 -8.40
N ILE A 72 -3.63 -13.65 -7.69
CA ILE A 72 -4.53 -13.93 -6.56
C ILE A 72 -4.39 -12.82 -5.52
N TYR A 73 -3.14 -12.45 -5.19
CA TYR A 73 -2.84 -11.44 -4.20
C TYR A 73 -3.38 -10.05 -4.57
N PHE A 74 -3.02 -9.52 -5.73
CA PHE A 74 -3.46 -8.17 -6.14
C PHE A 74 -4.96 -8.12 -6.44
N ARG A 75 -5.54 -9.16 -7.04
CA ARG A 75 -6.99 -9.26 -7.26
C ARG A 75 -7.75 -9.18 -5.95
N HIS A 76 -7.26 -9.81 -4.88
CA HIS A 76 -7.91 -9.75 -3.57
C HIS A 76 -8.10 -8.29 -3.12
N PHE A 77 -7.03 -7.49 -3.08
CA PHE A 77 -7.12 -6.10 -2.62
C PHE A 77 -7.91 -5.20 -3.58
N LEU A 78 -7.66 -5.32 -4.89
CA LEU A 78 -8.37 -4.51 -5.89
C LEU A 78 -9.88 -4.75 -5.84
N ARG A 79 -10.33 -5.99 -5.63
CA ARG A 79 -11.76 -6.30 -5.48
C ARG A 79 -12.32 -5.92 -4.11
N ARG A 80 -11.55 -6.14 -3.04
CA ARG A 80 -12.01 -5.94 -1.65
C ARG A 80 -12.11 -4.46 -1.27
N TRP A 81 -11.24 -3.60 -1.80
CA TRP A 81 -11.19 -2.17 -1.47
C TRP A 81 -11.91 -1.27 -2.47
N SER A 82 -12.41 -1.84 -3.57
CA SER A 82 -13.23 -1.09 -4.54
C SER A 82 -14.71 -1.13 -4.14
N CYS A 83 -15.40 -0.02 -4.39
CA CYS A 83 -16.87 0.02 -4.26
C CYS A 83 -17.53 -0.89 -5.30
N ASP A 84 -17.05 -0.83 -6.55
CA ASP A 84 -17.38 -1.81 -7.59
C ASP A 84 -16.30 -2.91 -7.62
N PRO A 85 -16.62 -4.17 -7.27
CA PRO A 85 -15.66 -5.26 -7.25
C PRO A 85 -15.15 -5.67 -8.65
N HIS A 86 -15.70 -5.11 -9.72
CA HIS A 86 -15.29 -5.34 -11.10
C HIS A 86 -14.51 -4.17 -11.72
N ALA A 87 -14.27 -3.10 -10.95
CA ALA A 87 -13.63 -1.86 -11.43
C ALA A 87 -12.26 -2.07 -12.10
N PHE A 88 -11.55 -3.15 -11.77
CA PHE A 88 -10.21 -3.45 -12.24
C PHE A 88 -10.12 -4.73 -13.10
N ASP A 89 -11.24 -5.31 -13.51
CA ASP A 89 -11.21 -6.59 -14.26
C ASP A 89 -10.41 -6.47 -15.57
N ASN A 90 -10.46 -5.31 -16.23
CA ASN A 90 -9.70 -5.04 -17.47
C ASN A 90 -8.23 -4.67 -17.21
N ASP A 91 -7.90 -4.22 -16.01
CA ASP A 91 -6.57 -3.69 -15.67
C ASP A 91 -5.73 -4.67 -14.84
N LEU A 92 -6.31 -5.75 -14.31
CA LEU A 92 -5.65 -6.67 -13.37
C LEU A 92 -4.31 -7.20 -13.91
N GLU A 93 -4.22 -7.57 -15.19
CA GLU A 93 -2.97 -8.09 -15.75
C GLU A 93 -1.85 -7.04 -15.78
N MET A 94 -2.16 -5.75 -15.94
CA MET A 94 -1.16 -4.67 -15.85
C MET A 94 -0.54 -4.59 -14.45
N TRP A 95 -1.33 -4.81 -13.40
CA TRP A 95 -0.81 -4.90 -12.03
C TRP A 95 0.11 -6.10 -11.86
N VAL A 96 -0.32 -7.27 -12.33
CA VAL A 96 0.48 -8.51 -12.27
C VAL A 96 1.80 -8.32 -13.03
N ASP A 97 1.76 -7.82 -14.26
CA ASP A 97 2.93 -7.56 -15.09
C ASP A 97 3.91 -6.60 -14.43
N ASN A 98 3.40 -5.55 -13.79
CA ASN A 98 4.23 -4.62 -13.06
C ASN A 98 4.91 -5.29 -11.86
N PHE A 99 4.16 -6.00 -11.02
CA PHE A 99 4.74 -6.56 -9.78
C PHE A 99 5.58 -7.81 -10.00
N MET A 100 5.42 -8.51 -11.13
CA MET A 100 6.30 -9.61 -11.53
C MET A 100 7.67 -9.14 -12.06
N LYS A 101 7.88 -7.83 -12.28
CA LYS A 101 9.21 -7.31 -12.62
C LYS A 101 10.18 -7.53 -11.44
N PRO A 102 11.45 -7.84 -11.71
CA PRO A 102 12.45 -8.03 -10.66
C PRO A 102 12.49 -6.85 -9.69
N GLY A 103 12.31 -7.14 -8.40
CA GLY A 103 12.39 -6.15 -7.33
C GLY A 103 11.11 -5.37 -7.02
N ASN A 104 10.04 -5.45 -7.83
CA ASN A 104 8.84 -4.63 -7.58
C ASN A 104 8.02 -5.12 -6.36
N LEU A 105 7.86 -6.44 -6.18
CA LEU A 105 7.25 -6.98 -4.96
C LEU A 105 8.07 -6.59 -3.71
N LYS A 106 9.38 -6.82 -3.76
CA LYS A 106 10.30 -6.44 -2.69
C LYS A 106 10.19 -4.95 -2.36
N GLY A 107 10.28 -4.08 -3.36
CA GLY A 107 10.18 -2.63 -3.18
C GLY A 107 8.86 -2.19 -2.54
N GLY A 108 7.74 -2.81 -2.96
CA GLY A 108 6.43 -2.57 -2.34
C GLY A 108 6.38 -3.02 -0.88
N PHE A 109 6.92 -4.20 -0.55
CA PHE A 109 6.87 -4.77 0.80
C PHE A 109 7.86 -4.09 1.76
N GLU A 110 9.00 -3.61 1.25
CA GLU A 110 9.97 -2.81 2.02
C GLU A 110 9.36 -1.53 2.60
N TRP A 111 8.31 -0.97 1.99
CA TRP A 111 7.56 0.15 2.58
C TRP A 111 7.10 -0.17 4.01
N TYR A 112 6.52 -1.35 4.22
CA TYR A 112 5.94 -1.77 5.49
C TYR A 112 7.01 -2.21 6.49
N ARG A 113 8.10 -2.83 6.02
CA ARG A 113 9.29 -3.11 6.84
C ARG A 113 9.93 -1.81 7.37
N GLY A 114 10.01 -0.79 6.52
CA GLY A 114 10.53 0.53 6.88
C GLY A 114 9.68 1.26 7.92
N LEU A 115 8.35 1.08 7.90
CA LEU A 115 7.46 1.63 8.94
C LEU A 115 7.65 0.92 10.29
N SER A 116 7.71 -0.41 10.29
CA SER A 116 7.90 -1.22 11.51
C SER A 116 9.21 -0.90 12.23
N SER A 117 10.32 -0.80 11.49
CA SER A 117 11.64 -0.46 12.06
C SER A 117 11.72 0.95 12.67
N ARG A 118 10.82 1.86 12.30
CA ARG A 118 10.69 3.20 12.91
C ARG A 118 9.87 3.22 14.19
N MET A 119 8.97 2.26 14.41
CA MET A 119 8.17 2.17 15.64
C MET A 119 8.91 1.46 16.78
N GLY A 120 9.97 0.71 16.48
CA GLY A 120 10.87 0.09 17.45
C GLY A 120 12.04 0.97 17.91
N ARG A 121 12.08 2.24 17.53
CA ARG A 121 13.01 3.27 18.03
C ARG A 121 12.24 4.34 18.79
#